data_AF-A0AAD5QNV6-F1
#
_entry.id   AF-A0AAD5QNV6-F1
#
_cell.length_a   1.000
_cell.length_b   1.000
_cell.length_c   1.000
_cell.angle_alpha   90.00
_cell.angle_beta   90.00
_cell.angle_gamma   90.00
#
_symmetry.space_group_name_H-M   'P 1'
#
loop_
_entity.id
_entity.type
_entity.pdbx_description
1 polymer ?
#
loop_
_entity_poly.entity_id
_entity_poly.type
_entity_poly.pdbx_seq_one_letter_code
_entity_poly.pdbx_strand_id
1 'polypeptide(L)'
;MAEVSRRTCNTDEASENAETSSYSTSKSVWSMSGPTLEKVLIGVPDRWMHCPKVGKLIDGLFLPFKTPLCALYDEQIEKKLRFHPEHVFNHPSLKGKKLGLWIDLTKTDRYYFVNEVEKRGCIYRKMPLAGHGSSPTKEETDRFIRLVQGFTRDHPGEVVGVHCTHGFNRTGFLIAAFMVVARDWAVDCAVLTFAKERPCGIYKQDYLVDLFERYGDADDCLEAPSKPSWEYGDAVGFDDTTEASTSVSHEDAEAENETGKTPGKKFMDGLVKGAVLVTDSLRRRRCSKASGPQAYDYTAEAAASLLLIFRYNLSELSSTKRQQIIMGRLKTDLIREEELFISIWSTFVTRMKVYAFDRDNEVFLIEGLSFPHRKHPRHIVNTLVDAEMIIDHVKDEHGNTVDLPRLLIYDIVHFEDVHVGKDNFDIRFMCIRKELIEPRNAAIKAGRIRKEREPMSVRVKDFWELEALPKLFEPKFTKNVGHEIDGLILQPVDAPYTPGRCDIVLKWKPPSHNSIDFKLQIRKVVREGELPQHIGYLYVQNSNEPMATMKATKKLLPYDNKIIECTFDNGQWIFMRERTDKSLPNSLKTAQAVYNSMINPIDKSMLIEFVARYGYKKRLSQNELPAKRPRLQ
;
A
#
# COMPACT_ATOMS: atom_id res chain seq x y z
N MET A 1 52.98 48.56 58.31
CA MET A 1 54.16 48.00 57.65
C MET A 1 53.63 47.04 56.59
N ALA A 2 53.53 47.42 55.33
CA ALA A 2 54.61 47.75 54.37
C ALA A 2 54.93 46.54 53.48
N GLU A 3 55.10 46.84 52.19
CA GLU A 3 54.97 45.97 51.02
C GLU A 3 56.02 44.86 50.81
N VAL A 4 55.59 43.85 50.04
CA VAL A 4 56.23 43.31 48.82
C VAL A 4 57.73 43.56 48.61
N SER A 5 58.49 42.48 48.40
CA SER A 5 59.49 42.43 47.33
C SER A 5 59.64 41.02 46.74
N ARG A 6 60.21 40.91 45.54
CA ARG A 6 60.17 39.73 44.65
C ARG A 6 61.59 39.24 44.28
N ARG A 7 61.61 38.05 43.65
CA ARG A 7 62.57 37.53 42.65
C ARG A 7 63.95 37.07 43.14
N THR A 8 64.24 35.82 42.78
CA THR A 8 65.46 35.44 42.05
C THR A 8 65.06 34.73 40.76
N CYS A 9 65.75 35.01 39.65
CA CYS A 9 65.50 34.40 38.35
C CYS A 9 66.08 32.98 38.26
N ASN A 10 65.64 32.22 37.25
CA ASN A 10 66.56 31.49 36.39
C ASN A 10 66.04 31.52 34.94
N THR A 11 66.97 31.47 33.98
CA THR A 11 66.81 31.99 32.61
C THR A 11 66.66 30.91 31.54
N ASP A 12 65.65 31.10 30.68
CA ASP A 12 65.65 31.13 29.21
C ASP A 12 66.60 30.26 28.34
N GLU A 13 66.00 29.80 27.22
CA GLU A 13 66.58 29.38 25.92
C GLU A 13 67.47 28.12 25.83
N ALA A 14 67.51 27.35 24.73
CA ALA A 14 66.54 27.07 23.64
C ALA A 14 67.07 25.89 22.78
N SER A 15 66.17 25.25 22.02
CA SER A 15 66.38 24.44 20.79
C SER A 15 66.40 22.89 20.81
N GLU A 16 65.57 22.38 19.88
CA GLU A 16 65.69 21.18 19.02
C GLU A 16 65.55 19.71 19.51
N ASN A 17 64.80 18.98 18.67
CA ASN A 17 64.76 17.53 18.42
C ASN A 17 63.83 16.59 19.22
N ALA A 18 62.61 16.47 18.68
CA ALA A 18 62.02 15.20 18.22
C ALA A 18 61.71 14.09 19.26
N GLU A 19 60.67 14.29 20.07
CA GLU A 19 60.03 13.17 20.78
C GLU A 19 59.06 12.40 19.87
N THR A 20 59.35 11.11 19.69
CA THR A 20 58.61 10.20 18.83
C THR A 20 57.51 9.45 19.58
N SER A 21 56.31 9.52 19.02
CA SER A 21 55.18 8.56 19.16
C SER A 21 55.37 7.37 20.12
N SER A 22 54.69 7.39 21.26
CA SER A 22 54.25 6.15 21.94
C SER A 22 52.90 6.28 22.65
N TYR A 23 51.89 6.83 21.97
CA TYR A 23 50.52 6.71 22.46
C TYR A 23 50.06 5.24 22.40
N SER A 24 50.09 4.60 23.56
CA SER A 24 49.62 3.23 23.80
C SER A 24 48.23 3.04 23.19
N THR A 25 48.15 2.23 22.14
CA THR A 25 46.88 1.91 21.49
C THR A 25 46.13 0.90 22.34
N SER A 26 45.15 1.39 23.11
CA SER A 26 44.08 0.55 23.62
C SER A 26 43.30 -0.02 22.43
N LYS A 27 43.75 -1.18 21.92
CA LYS A 27 43.08 -1.90 20.83
C LYS A 27 41.66 -2.25 21.27
N SER A 28 40.69 -1.46 20.82
CA SER A 28 39.29 -1.84 20.90
C SER A 28 39.09 -3.19 20.19
N VAL A 29 38.16 -4.00 20.70
CA VAL A 29 38.00 -5.44 20.42
C VAL A 29 37.67 -5.81 18.95
N TRP A 30 37.67 -4.84 18.04
CA TRP A 30 37.55 -5.02 16.59
C TRP A 30 38.92 -5.17 15.93
N SER A 31 39.58 -6.32 16.12
CA SER A 31 40.72 -6.70 15.30
C SER A 31 40.29 -6.80 13.83
N MET A 32 41.05 -6.22 12.92
CA MET A 32 40.70 -5.98 11.51
C MET A 32 40.46 -7.26 10.68
N SER A 33 39.30 -7.90 10.83
CA SER A 33 38.81 -8.90 9.89
C SER A 33 38.14 -8.22 8.70
N GLY A 34 38.93 -7.68 7.77
CA GLY A 34 38.40 -7.08 6.53
C GLY A 34 37.53 -8.05 5.69
N PRO A 35 37.04 -7.63 4.52
CA PRO A 35 36.24 -8.49 3.65
C PRO A 35 36.89 -9.86 3.41
N THR A 36 36.12 -10.93 3.65
CA THR A 36 36.50 -12.32 3.34
C THR A 36 35.47 -12.91 2.40
N LEU A 37 35.84 -13.95 1.63
CA LEU A 37 34.90 -14.65 0.74
C LEU A 37 33.65 -15.14 1.49
N GLU A 38 33.81 -15.66 2.72
CA GLU A 38 32.68 -16.08 3.57
C GLU A 38 31.73 -14.91 3.91
N LYS A 39 32.26 -13.74 4.29
CA LYS A 39 31.45 -12.54 4.56
C LYS A 39 30.80 -11.96 3.30
N VAL A 40 31.36 -12.25 2.13
CA VAL A 40 30.86 -11.83 0.81
C VAL A 40 29.73 -12.74 0.33
N LEU A 41 29.72 -14.03 0.70
CA LEU A 41 28.62 -14.97 0.42
C LEU A 41 27.30 -14.61 1.10
N ILE A 42 27.32 -13.74 2.12
CA ILE A 42 26.12 -13.10 2.71
C ILE A 42 25.35 -12.26 1.66
N GLY A 43 26.02 -11.89 0.56
CA GLY A 43 25.44 -11.14 -0.55
C GLY A 43 25.68 -9.64 -0.45
N VAL A 44 25.52 -8.92 -1.56
CA VAL A 44 25.44 -7.45 -1.56
C VAL A 44 24.41 -6.94 -0.53
N PRO A 45 24.65 -5.81 0.15
CA PRO A 45 23.68 -5.27 1.10
C PRO A 45 22.32 -5.00 0.45
N ASP A 46 21.23 -5.25 1.18
CA ASP A 46 19.87 -5.08 0.68
C ASP A 46 19.67 -3.71 0.04
N ARG A 47 19.04 -3.68 -1.15
CA ARG A 47 18.66 -2.44 -1.85
C ARG A 47 19.84 -1.53 -2.20
N TRP A 48 21.04 -2.10 -2.27
CA TRP A 48 22.25 -1.35 -2.59
C TRP A 48 22.49 -1.18 -4.10
N MET A 49 22.00 -2.09 -4.94
CA MET A 49 22.39 -2.16 -6.36
C MET A 49 22.07 -0.85 -7.11
N HIS A 50 20.80 -0.44 -7.22
CA HIS A 50 20.44 0.80 -7.93
C HIS A 50 20.34 2.03 -7.01
N CYS A 51 20.72 1.90 -5.73
CA CYS A 51 20.99 3.04 -4.86
C CYS A 51 22.04 3.98 -5.52
N PRO A 52 21.79 5.30 -5.66
CA PRO A 52 22.73 6.26 -6.25
C PRO A 52 24.08 6.24 -5.55
N LYS A 53 25.16 6.20 -6.34
CA LYS A 53 26.52 5.94 -5.87
C LYS A 53 27.02 7.06 -4.93
N VAL A 54 27.04 8.31 -5.39
CA VAL A 54 27.57 9.49 -4.68
C VAL A 54 26.59 10.67 -4.80
N GLY A 55 26.57 11.59 -3.84
CA GLY A 55 25.88 12.88 -3.95
C GLY A 55 26.79 14.00 -4.50
N LYS A 56 26.37 15.23 -4.29
CA LYS A 56 27.17 16.45 -4.52
C LYS A 56 27.81 16.92 -3.22
N LEU A 57 28.73 17.86 -3.33
CA LEU A 57 29.50 18.40 -2.22
C LEU A 57 28.67 19.44 -1.44
N ILE A 58 28.31 19.13 -0.20
CA ILE A 58 27.43 19.95 0.63
C ILE A 58 28.27 20.91 1.47
N ASP A 59 27.90 22.20 1.45
CA ASP A 59 28.64 23.29 2.14
C ASP A 59 30.15 23.31 1.80
N GLY A 60 30.50 22.81 0.61
CA GLY A 60 31.90 22.70 0.18
C GLY A 60 32.76 21.71 1.00
N LEU A 61 32.17 20.99 1.96
CA LEU A 61 32.86 20.18 2.97
C LEU A 61 32.47 18.69 2.91
N PHE A 62 31.19 18.36 2.83
CA PHE A 62 30.72 16.97 2.96
C PHE A 62 30.42 16.32 1.61
N LEU A 63 30.89 15.09 1.42
CA LEU A 63 30.51 14.23 0.31
C LEU A 63 29.75 12.99 0.83
N PRO A 64 28.41 12.91 0.70
CA PRO A 64 27.65 11.72 1.04
C PRO A 64 27.68 10.69 -0.10
N PHE A 65 27.81 9.40 0.24
CA PHE A 65 27.75 8.30 -0.72
C PHE A 65 27.17 7.03 -0.08
N LYS A 66 26.77 6.04 -0.89
CA LYS A 66 26.45 4.69 -0.38
C LYS A 66 27.74 3.95 -0.02
N THR A 67 27.73 2.91 0.80
CA THR A 67 28.98 2.15 1.04
C THR A 67 29.56 1.64 -0.29
N PRO A 68 30.85 1.82 -0.61
CA PRO A 68 31.44 1.06 -1.72
C PRO A 68 31.56 -0.41 -1.31
N LEU A 69 31.90 -1.26 -2.28
CA LEU A 69 32.19 -2.69 -2.11
C LEU A 69 33.53 -3.02 -2.76
N CYS A 70 34.34 -3.91 -2.17
CA CYS A 70 35.57 -4.40 -2.80
C CYS A 70 35.27 -5.37 -3.95
N ALA A 71 36.29 -5.63 -4.78
CA ALA A 71 36.23 -6.51 -5.95
C ALA A 71 35.72 -7.95 -5.68
N LEU A 72 35.71 -8.41 -4.43
CA LEU A 72 35.13 -9.72 -4.08
C LEU A 72 33.63 -9.82 -4.39
N TYR A 73 32.89 -8.70 -4.46
CA TYR A 73 31.47 -8.68 -4.83
C TYR A 73 31.23 -8.61 -6.35
N ASP A 74 32.27 -8.56 -7.18
CA ASP A 74 32.14 -8.27 -8.63
C ASP A 74 31.30 -9.30 -9.40
N GLU A 75 31.37 -10.57 -9.00
CA GLU A 75 30.56 -11.64 -9.61
C GLU A 75 29.08 -11.53 -9.26
N GLN A 76 28.74 -10.83 -8.17
CA GLN A 76 27.37 -10.59 -7.72
C GLN A 76 26.77 -9.30 -8.29
N ILE A 77 27.57 -8.46 -8.98
CA ILE A 77 27.19 -7.11 -9.40
C ILE A 77 27.47 -6.89 -10.89
N GLU A 78 26.42 -6.56 -11.64
CA GLU A 78 26.53 -6.11 -13.04
C GLU A 78 27.59 -5.01 -13.19
N LYS A 79 28.48 -5.14 -14.19
CA LYS A 79 29.66 -4.27 -14.36
C LYS A 79 29.35 -2.76 -14.29
N LYS A 80 28.21 -2.32 -14.81
CA LYS A 80 27.73 -0.92 -14.76
C LYS A 80 27.36 -0.43 -13.35
N LEU A 81 26.87 -1.31 -12.48
CA LEU A 81 26.42 -0.99 -11.12
C LEU A 81 27.55 -1.02 -10.09
N ARG A 82 28.70 -1.62 -10.42
CA ARG A 82 29.88 -1.72 -9.53
C ARG A 82 30.32 -0.37 -8.98
N PHE A 83 30.71 -0.36 -7.71
CA PHE A 83 31.07 0.85 -6.98
C PHE A 83 32.11 0.54 -5.89
N HIS A 84 33.37 0.82 -6.21
CA HIS A 84 34.54 0.57 -5.38
C HIS A 84 35.01 1.85 -4.67
N PRO A 85 35.87 1.78 -3.64
CA PRO A 85 36.37 2.96 -2.95
C PRO A 85 37.01 3.98 -3.90
N GLU A 86 37.71 3.52 -4.93
CA GLU A 86 38.31 4.40 -5.95
C GLU A 86 37.32 5.28 -6.72
N HIS A 87 36.08 4.80 -6.92
CA HIS A 87 35.04 5.58 -7.59
C HIS A 87 34.55 6.77 -6.73
N VAL A 88 34.82 6.76 -5.41
CA VAL A 88 34.58 7.91 -4.53
C VAL A 88 35.68 8.96 -4.70
N PHE A 89 36.95 8.53 -4.66
CA PHE A 89 38.11 9.40 -4.85
C PHE A 89 38.17 10.06 -6.24
N ASN A 90 37.66 9.38 -7.26
CA ASN A 90 37.64 9.87 -8.64
C ASN A 90 36.32 10.57 -9.01
N HIS A 91 35.40 10.80 -8.06
CA HIS A 91 34.07 11.32 -8.38
C HIS A 91 34.09 12.82 -8.76
N PRO A 92 33.45 13.25 -9.87
CA PRO A 92 33.44 14.65 -10.31
C PRO A 92 32.96 15.65 -9.24
N SER A 93 32.08 15.22 -8.32
CA SER A 93 31.59 16.04 -7.19
C SER A 93 32.69 16.62 -6.30
N LEU A 94 33.90 16.03 -6.27
CA LEU A 94 35.03 16.56 -5.52
C LEU A 94 35.57 17.88 -6.09
N LYS A 95 35.30 18.19 -7.37
CA LYS A 95 35.74 19.45 -8.04
C LYS A 95 37.24 19.76 -7.86
N GLY A 96 38.08 18.73 -7.89
CA GLY A 96 39.53 18.84 -7.68
C GLY A 96 39.99 18.97 -6.22
N LYS A 97 39.07 18.96 -5.23
CA LYS A 97 39.44 18.91 -3.81
C LYS A 97 39.89 17.52 -3.39
N LYS A 98 40.84 17.45 -2.46
CA LYS A 98 41.30 16.21 -1.80
C LYS A 98 40.24 15.70 -0.82
N LEU A 99 39.94 14.39 -0.88
CA LEU A 99 39.14 13.68 0.11
C LEU A 99 40.04 13.25 1.28
N GLY A 100 39.97 13.95 2.40
CA GLY A 100 40.94 13.82 3.50
C GLY A 100 40.48 12.99 4.70
N LEU A 101 39.17 12.92 4.94
CA LEU A 101 38.56 12.12 6.00
C LEU A 101 37.45 11.24 5.43
N TRP A 102 37.43 9.97 5.84
CA TRP A 102 36.42 9.00 5.45
C TRP A 102 35.72 8.44 6.69
N ILE A 103 34.45 8.79 6.87
CA ILE A 103 33.63 8.36 8.01
C ILE A 103 32.67 7.25 7.56
N ASP A 104 32.89 6.05 8.10
CA ASP A 104 32.07 4.87 7.86
C ASP A 104 31.16 4.59 9.06
N LEU A 105 29.86 4.78 8.84
CA LEU A 105 28.81 4.64 9.86
C LEU A 105 28.25 3.22 9.99
N THR A 106 28.79 2.24 9.24
CA THR A 106 28.21 0.90 9.15
C THR A 106 28.67 -0.01 10.29
N LYS A 107 27.79 -0.89 10.79
CA LYS A 107 28.07 -1.86 11.86
C LYS A 107 28.64 -3.20 11.32
N THR A 108 29.50 -3.13 10.30
CA THR A 108 30.14 -4.31 9.69
C THR A 108 31.44 -3.91 8.98
N ASP A 109 32.38 -4.84 8.86
CA ASP A 109 33.68 -4.73 8.20
C ASP A 109 33.72 -5.42 6.82
N ARG A 110 32.59 -5.98 6.36
CA ARG A 110 32.52 -6.88 5.19
C ARG A 110 32.57 -6.20 3.82
N TYR A 111 32.54 -4.87 3.75
CA TYR A 111 32.25 -4.17 2.50
C TYR A 111 33.48 -3.89 1.63
N TYR A 112 34.53 -3.26 2.17
CA TYR A 112 35.75 -2.93 1.43
C TYR A 112 36.96 -2.92 2.37
N PHE A 113 38.18 -2.98 1.82
CA PHE A 113 39.39 -2.99 2.64
C PHE A 113 39.77 -1.56 3.05
N VAL A 114 39.95 -1.33 4.35
CA VAL A 114 40.36 -0.01 4.90
C VAL A 114 41.65 0.50 4.24
N ASN A 115 42.59 -0.41 3.96
CA ASN A 115 43.85 -0.12 3.28
C ASN A 115 43.66 0.50 1.87
N GLU A 116 42.52 0.32 1.19
CA GLU A 116 42.24 0.98 -0.10
C GLU A 116 41.99 2.49 0.07
N VAL A 117 41.48 2.90 1.23
CA VAL A 117 41.22 4.30 1.60
C VAL A 117 42.50 4.94 2.12
N GLU A 118 43.18 4.28 3.07
CA GLU A 118 44.38 4.83 3.73
C GLU A 118 45.57 4.98 2.76
N LYS A 119 45.75 4.05 1.80
CA LYS A 119 46.78 4.16 0.74
C LYS A 119 46.63 5.40 -0.15
N ARG A 120 45.45 6.05 -0.16
CA ARG A 120 45.18 7.28 -0.91
C ARG A 120 45.38 8.55 -0.08
N GLY A 121 46.01 8.45 1.10
CA GLY A 121 46.28 9.59 1.98
C GLY A 121 45.04 10.16 2.67
N CYS A 122 44.02 9.32 2.85
CA CYS A 122 42.74 9.67 3.46
C CYS A 122 42.61 8.98 4.83
N ILE A 123 42.27 9.75 5.86
CA ILE A 123 42.12 9.26 7.23
C ILE A 123 40.81 8.46 7.33
N TYR A 124 40.88 7.17 7.69
CA TYR A 124 39.68 6.36 7.91
C TYR A 124 39.20 6.41 9.36
N ARG A 125 37.89 6.61 9.57
CA ARG A 125 37.24 6.58 10.89
C ARG A 125 35.95 5.77 10.85
N LYS A 126 35.92 4.69 11.63
CA LYS A 126 34.74 3.84 11.84
C LYS A 126 33.91 4.36 13.02
N MET A 127 32.63 4.67 12.78
CA MET A 127 31.67 5.10 13.80
C MET A 127 30.40 4.23 13.71
N PRO A 128 30.44 2.99 14.24
CA PRO A 128 29.41 2.00 13.98
C PRO A 128 28.10 2.34 14.72
N LEU A 129 27.12 2.88 14.00
CA LEU A 129 25.81 3.21 14.54
C LEU A 129 24.94 1.95 14.73
N ALA A 130 23.99 2.00 15.65
CA ALA A 130 23.00 0.94 15.84
C ALA A 130 22.20 0.63 14.55
N GLY A 131 21.71 -0.61 14.45
CA GLY A 131 20.75 -1.03 13.44
C GLY A 131 19.33 -1.09 14.02
N HIS A 132 18.33 -1.19 13.14
CA HIS A 132 16.86 -1.18 13.40
C HIS A 132 16.14 0.16 13.32
N GLY A 133 16.71 1.16 12.65
CA GLY A 133 15.95 2.37 12.27
C GLY A 133 15.64 3.29 13.44
N SER A 134 16.56 3.40 14.39
CA SER A 134 16.67 4.57 15.27
C SER A 134 17.61 5.60 14.62
N SER A 135 17.38 6.87 14.92
CA SER A 135 18.31 7.96 14.67
C SER A 135 19.60 7.83 15.53
N PRO A 136 20.68 8.57 15.19
CA PRO A 136 21.87 8.67 16.03
C PRO A 136 21.57 9.29 17.41
N THR A 137 22.12 8.69 18.46
CA THR A 137 22.08 9.24 19.84
C THR A 137 22.81 10.58 19.93
N LYS A 138 22.50 11.39 20.95
CA LYS A 138 23.14 12.70 21.15
C LYS A 138 24.66 12.56 21.28
N GLU A 139 25.13 11.53 21.97
CA GLU A 139 26.55 11.25 22.15
C GLU A 139 27.22 10.80 20.85
N GLU A 140 26.52 10.09 19.96
CA GLU A 140 27.01 9.75 18.60
C GLU A 140 27.13 11.00 17.73
N THR A 141 26.13 11.88 17.76
CA THR A 141 26.11 13.16 17.05
C THR A 141 27.23 14.08 17.53
N ASP A 142 27.39 14.25 18.84
CA ASP A 142 28.46 15.06 19.44
C ASP A 142 29.87 14.54 19.10
N ARG A 143 30.05 13.21 19.04
CA ARG A 143 31.32 12.60 18.59
C ARG A 143 31.58 12.88 17.11
N PHE A 144 30.56 12.81 16.26
CA PHE A 144 30.69 13.13 14.84
C PHE A 144 31.07 14.61 14.66
N ILE A 145 30.39 15.52 15.36
CA ILE A 145 30.65 16.96 15.27
C ILE A 145 32.07 17.30 15.71
N ARG A 146 32.51 16.82 16.87
CA ARG A 146 33.89 17.04 17.36
C ARG A 146 34.95 16.46 16.43
N LEU A 147 34.70 15.27 15.85
CA LEU A 147 35.61 14.65 14.88
C LEU A 147 35.78 15.53 13.63
N VAL A 148 34.66 15.99 13.06
CA VAL A 148 34.68 16.82 11.85
C VAL A 148 35.27 18.19 12.14
N GLN A 149 34.89 18.86 13.24
CA GLN A 149 35.44 20.17 13.63
C GLN A 149 36.98 20.09 13.79
N GLY A 150 37.48 19.08 14.50
CA GLY A 150 38.91 18.85 14.65
C GLY A 150 39.61 18.66 13.30
N PHE A 151 39.07 17.76 12.46
CA PHE A 151 39.60 17.55 11.11
C PHE A 151 39.59 18.82 10.25
N THR A 152 38.51 19.61 10.26
CA THR A 152 38.44 20.84 9.44
C THR A 152 39.39 21.95 9.88
N ARG A 153 39.76 21.97 11.16
CA ARG A 153 40.79 22.87 11.69
C ARG A 153 42.18 22.42 11.27
N ASP A 154 42.45 21.12 11.33
CA ASP A 154 43.77 20.54 11.10
C ASP A 154 44.07 20.31 9.60
N HIS A 155 43.04 20.18 8.77
CA HIS A 155 43.09 19.96 7.32
C HIS A 155 42.16 20.93 6.55
N PRO A 156 42.45 22.24 6.55
CA PRO A 156 41.58 23.24 5.93
C PRO A 156 41.44 23.03 4.42
N GLY A 157 40.20 23.03 3.93
CA GLY A 157 39.87 22.87 2.51
C GLY A 157 39.74 21.42 2.01
N GLU A 158 40.15 20.42 2.79
CA GLU A 158 39.94 19.01 2.48
C GLU A 158 38.48 18.57 2.74
N VAL A 159 38.02 17.60 1.96
CA VAL A 159 36.63 17.10 1.99
C VAL A 159 36.48 15.93 2.97
N VAL A 160 35.31 15.88 3.62
CA VAL A 160 34.87 14.80 4.51
C VAL A 160 33.88 13.92 3.77
N GLY A 161 34.29 12.69 3.46
CA GLY A 161 33.43 11.65 2.94
C GLY A 161 32.65 10.96 4.06
N VAL A 162 31.34 10.81 3.92
CA VAL A 162 30.49 10.17 4.93
C VAL A 162 29.54 9.17 4.27
N HIS A 163 29.50 7.94 4.78
CA HIS A 163 28.51 6.96 4.33
C HIS A 163 27.97 6.11 5.48
N CYS A 164 26.72 5.67 5.30
CA CYS A 164 26.19 4.49 5.96
C CYS A 164 26.05 3.37 4.92
N THR A 165 25.06 2.48 5.03
CA THR A 165 24.83 1.45 3.99
C THR A 165 24.44 2.11 2.66
N HIS A 166 23.49 3.04 2.68
CA HIS A 166 22.93 3.69 1.47
C HIS A 166 23.33 5.17 1.32
N GLY A 167 23.80 5.82 2.38
CA GLY A 167 24.25 7.24 2.31
C GLY A 167 23.14 8.28 2.40
N PHE A 168 22.01 7.94 3.03
CA PHE A 168 20.84 8.82 3.21
C PHE A 168 20.58 9.04 4.70
N ASN A 169 19.46 8.58 5.27
CA ASN A 169 19.00 8.89 6.63
C ASN A 169 20.08 9.14 7.72
N ARG A 170 20.89 8.14 8.08
CA ARG A 170 21.96 8.29 9.10
C ARG A 170 23.08 9.26 8.69
N THR A 171 23.38 9.34 7.40
CA THR A 171 24.40 10.24 6.84
C THR A 171 23.89 11.68 6.83
N GLY A 172 22.66 11.90 6.35
CA GLY A 172 22.00 13.20 6.33
C GLY A 172 21.74 13.74 7.73
N PHE A 173 21.31 12.90 8.68
CA PHE A 173 21.10 13.31 10.06
C PHE A 173 22.37 13.90 10.69
N LEU A 174 23.50 13.22 10.56
CA LEU A 174 24.77 13.69 11.13
C LEU A 174 25.31 14.93 10.41
N ILE A 175 25.14 15.03 9.09
CA ILE A 175 25.52 16.22 8.31
C ILE A 175 24.64 17.42 8.68
N ALA A 176 23.32 17.23 8.77
CA ALA A 176 22.38 18.30 9.15
C ALA A 176 22.63 18.78 10.58
N ALA A 177 22.79 17.87 11.54
CA ALA A 177 23.13 18.22 12.92
C ALA A 177 24.47 18.96 13.04
N PHE A 178 25.47 18.63 12.19
CA PHE A 178 26.69 19.42 12.11
C PHE A 178 26.44 20.84 11.55
N MET A 179 25.63 20.99 10.51
CA MET A 179 25.32 22.31 9.94
C MET A 179 24.63 23.21 10.97
N VAL A 180 23.68 22.66 11.75
CA VAL A 180 23.07 23.44 12.84
C VAL A 180 24.12 23.77 13.92
N VAL A 181 24.73 22.76 14.56
CA VAL A 181 25.54 22.96 15.76
C VAL A 181 26.89 23.65 15.50
N ALA A 182 27.51 23.42 14.34
CA ALA A 182 28.86 23.90 14.04
C ALA A 182 28.92 25.02 12.99
N ARG A 183 27.82 25.30 12.27
CA ARG A 183 27.74 26.38 11.26
C ARG A 183 26.57 27.35 11.48
N ASP A 184 25.76 27.16 12.52
CA ASP A 184 24.62 28.03 12.88
C ASP A 184 23.53 28.11 11.79
N TRP A 185 23.26 26.98 11.14
CA TRP A 185 22.17 26.87 10.16
C TRP A 185 20.84 26.52 10.83
N ALA A 186 19.73 27.04 10.30
CA ALA A 186 18.41 26.53 10.65
C ALA A 186 18.25 25.06 10.21
N VAL A 187 17.51 24.26 10.99
CA VAL A 187 17.42 22.80 10.81
C VAL A 187 16.72 22.41 9.50
N ASP A 188 15.71 23.17 9.09
CA ASP A 188 15.03 23.07 7.81
C ASP A 188 15.99 23.34 6.63
N CYS A 189 16.75 24.44 6.68
CA CYS A 189 17.77 24.80 5.70
C CYS A 189 18.83 23.70 5.55
N ALA A 190 19.26 23.10 6.67
CA ALA A 190 20.23 22.00 6.68
C ALA A 190 19.67 20.72 6.03
N VAL A 191 18.43 20.34 6.37
CA VAL A 191 17.74 19.17 5.80
C VAL A 191 17.46 19.36 4.30
N LEU A 192 16.93 20.52 3.89
CA LEU A 192 16.63 20.84 2.50
C LEU A 192 17.91 20.91 1.65
N THR A 193 19.00 21.45 2.19
CA THR A 193 20.29 21.48 1.49
C THR A 193 20.88 20.07 1.35
N PHE A 194 20.74 19.21 2.36
CA PHE A 194 21.09 17.79 2.21
C PHE A 194 20.22 17.11 1.13
N ALA A 195 18.91 17.34 1.11
CA ALA A 195 18.01 16.77 0.11
C ALA A 195 18.30 17.25 -1.32
N LYS A 196 18.70 18.51 -1.50
CA LYS A 196 19.10 19.08 -2.79
C LYS A 196 20.37 18.45 -3.35
N GLU A 197 21.42 18.34 -2.52
CA GLU A 197 22.73 17.84 -2.96
C GLU A 197 22.83 16.31 -2.91
N ARG A 198 21.93 15.63 -2.19
CA ARG A 198 21.72 14.17 -2.17
C ARG A 198 20.22 13.88 -2.39
N PRO A 199 19.73 13.88 -3.65
CA PRO A 199 18.31 13.75 -4.00
C PRO A 199 17.57 12.64 -3.24
N CYS A 200 16.35 12.94 -2.80
CA CYS A 200 15.53 12.21 -1.81
C CYS A 200 15.92 12.42 -0.32
N GLY A 201 17.10 12.94 0.00
CA GLY A 201 17.43 13.43 1.34
C GLY A 201 17.28 12.42 2.49
N ILE A 202 16.68 12.88 3.59
CA ILE A 202 16.29 12.04 4.73
C ILE A 202 14.82 11.66 4.53
N TYR A 203 14.56 10.43 4.10
CA TYR A 203 13.24 9.92 3.70
C TYR A 203 12.53 9.12 4.81
N LYS A 204 12.95 9.32 6.06
CA LYS A 204 12.41 8.64 7.24
C LYS A 204 11.93 9.66 8.26
N GLN A 205 10.62 9.69 8.52
CA GLN A 205 10.00 10.68 9.42
C GLN A 205 10.61 10.67 10.81
N ASP A 206 10.95 9.49 11.34
CA ASP A 206 11.60 9.30 12.65
C ASP A 206 12.96 10.02 12.76
N TYR A 207 13.67 10.23 11.65
CA TYR A 207 14.93 10.98 11.61
C TYR A 207 14.71 12.48 11.47
N LEU A 208 13.60 12.92 10.88
CA LEU A 208 13.26 14.34 10.77
C LEU A 208 12.66 14.87 12.07
N VAL A 209 11.70 14.15 12.67
CA VAL A 209 11.12 14.50 13.97
C VAL A 209 12.21 14.69 15.02
N ASP A 210 13.15 13.75 15.15
CA ASP A 210 14.26 13.85 16.11
C ASP A 210 15.32 14.93 15.75
N LEU A 211 15.40 15.40 14.50
CA LEU A 211 16.19 16.60 14.18
C LEU A 211 15.49 17.87 14.64
N PHE A 212 14.19 18.00 14.36
CA PHE A 212 13.40 19.17 14.72
C PHE A 212 13.17 19.27 16.23
N GLU A 213 12.88 18.16 16.93
CA GLU A 213 12.81 18.10 18.40
C GLU A 213 14.12 18.49 19.11
N ARG A 214 15.28 18.27 18.48
CA ARG A 214 16.60 18.61 19.07
C ARG A 214 17.07 20.02 18.75
N TYR A 215 16.67 20.57 17.60
CA TYR A 215 17.36 21.70 16.97
C TYR A 215 16.42 22.75 16.32
N GLY A 216 15.11 22.60 16.44
CA GLY A 216 14.10 23.53 15.89
C GLY A 216 12.78 23.46 16.67
N ASP A 217 11.66 23.73 15.98
CA ASP A 217 10.31 23.53 16.51
C ASP A 217 9.73 22.20 15.97
N ALA A 218 8.96 21.48 16.79
CA ALA A 218 8.30 20.25 16.37
C ALA A 218 7.13 20.51 15.41
N ASP A 219 6.46 21.66 15.51
CA ASP A 219 5.34 22.03 14.64
C ASP A 219 5.80 22.39 13.20
N ASP A 220 7.07 22.82 13.05
CA ASP A 220 7.71 23.09 11.75
C ASP A 220 8.35 21.83 11.11
N CYS A 221 8.16 20.65 11.70
CA CYS A 221 8.80 19.41 11.23
C CYS A 221 8.39 19.08 9.78
N LEU A 222 9.38 19.08 8.88
CA LEU A 222 9.18 18.71 7.48
C LEU A 222 8.61 17.29 7.34
N GLU A 223 7.61 17.13 6.46
CA GLU A 223 7.17 15.81 6.02
C GLU A 223 8.30 15.10 5.26
N ALA A 224 8.56 13.85 5.61
CA ALA A 224 9.58 13.05 4.96
C ALA A 224 9.18 12.79 3.51
N PRO A 225 10.07 13.07 2.54
CA PRO A 225 9.83 12.70 1.15
C PRO A 225 9.79 11.17 1.02
N SER A 226 9.38 10.75 -0.15
CA SER A 226 9.39 9.35 -0.55
C SER A 226 10.67 8.59 -0.24
N LYS A 227 10.47 7.36 0.26
CA LYS A 227 11.50 6.35 0.15
C LYS A 227 11.83 6.26 -1.34
N PRO A 228 13.11 6.38 -1.70
CA PRO A 228 13.50 6.36 -3.09
C PRO A 228 13.05 5.08 -3.79
N SER A 229 12.82 5.13 -5.10
CA SER A 229 12.45 3.96 -5.91
C SER A 229 13.40 2.77 -5.77
N TRP A 230 14.70 3.02 -5.56
CA TRP A 230 15.69 1.97 -5.28
C TRP A 230 15.54 1.32 -3.89
N GLU A 231 14.88 1.98 -2.92
CA GLU A 231 14.54 1.36 -1.63
C GLU A 231 13.34 0.38 -1.73
N TYR A 232 12.75 0.22 -2.92
CA TYR A 232 11.70 -0.77 -3.19
C TYR A 232 12.17 -1.99 -4.00
N GLY A 233 13.48 -2.10 -4.30
CA GLY A 233 14.00 -3.21 -5.09
C GLY A 233 13.94 -2.95 -6.60
N ASP A 234 14.39 -1.75 -6.97
CA ASP A 234 14.97 -1.38 -8.27
C ASP A 234 14.01 -1.38 -9.48
N ALA A 235 13.46 -0.19 -9.73
CA ALA A 235 12.77 0.18 -10.96
C ALA A 235 13.71 0.27 -12.18
N VAL A 236 13.11 0.19 -13.37
CA VAL A 236 13.80 0.19 -14.67
C VAL A 236 14.27 1.61 -15.05
N GLY A 237 15.55 1.73 -15.43
CA GLY A 237 16.10 2.75 -16.34
C GLY A 237 15.73 4.22 -16.13
N PHE A 238 16.58 4.97 -15.42
CA PHE A 238 16.73 6.42 -15.64
C PHE A 238 17.85 6.61 -16.68
N ASP A 239 17.56 7.31 -17.77
CA ASP A 239 18.58 7.80 -18.72
C ASP A 239 18.73 9.31 -18.53
N ASP A 240 19.96 9.80 -18.65
CA ASP A 240 20.41 11.08 -18.10
C ASP A 240 20.82 12.04 -19.22
N THR A 241 19.86 12.77 -19.78
CA THR A 241 20.13 14.01 -20.52
C THR A 241 19.04 15.05 -20.28
N THR A 242 19.41 16.16 -19.62
CA THR A 242 18.66 17.41 -19.64
C THR A 242 19.05 18.23 -20.87
N GLU A 243 18.08 18.67 -21.67
CA GLU A 243 18.04 20.05 -22.19
C GLU A 243 16.65 20.40 -22.70
N ALA A 244 16.36 21.70 -22.81
CA ALA A 244 15.01 22.22 -23.05
C ALA A 244 14.88 22.85 -24.44
N SER A 245 13.66 22.81 -25.01
CA SER A 245 12.96 23.89 -25.73
C SER A 245 12.21 23.47 -27.02
N THR A 246 10.96 23.93 -27.11
CA THR A 246 10.26 24.50 -28.29
C THR A 246 10.11 23.73 -29.63
N SER A 247 8.84 23.44 -29.94
CA SER A 247 8.09 23.77 -31.18
C SER A 247 8.34 23.09 -32.55
N VAL A 248 7.25 22.45 -33.04
CA VAL A 248 6.63 22.60 -34.40
C VAL A 248 7.14 21.74 -35.61
N SER A 249 6.40 20.64 -35.82
CA SER A 249 5.70 20.19 -37.06
C SER A 249 6.41 19.59 -38.31
N HIS A 250 5.72 18.58 -38.90
CA HIS A 250 5.86 17.98 -40.25
C HIS A 250 7.24 17.32 -40.57
N GLU A 251 7.40 16.21 -41.30
CA GLU A 251 6.51 15.22 -41.97
C GLU A 251 7.34 13.91 -42.16
N ASP A 252 6.88 12.74 -42.62
CA ASP A 252 5.64 12.28 -43.28
C ASP A 252 5.34 10.78 -42.91
N ALA A 253 4.47 10.09 -43.66
CA ALA A 253 4.19 8.65 -43.62
C ALA A 253 5.31 7.80 -44.29
N GLU A 254 5.37 6.46 -44.21
CA GLU A 254 4.38 5.49 -44.72
C GLU A 254 4.13 4.29 -43.78
N ALA A 255 3.03 3.56 -44.05
CA ALA A 255 2.47 2.55 -43.16
C ALA A 255 2.54 1.12 -43.74
N GLU A 256 2.68 0.14 -42.86
CA GLU A 256 2.08 -1.19 -43.08
C GLU A 256 1.08 -1.49 -41.95
N ASN A 257 -0.19 -1.65 -42.34
CA ASN A 257 -1.31 -1.91 -41.43
C ASN A 257 -1.52 -3.43 -41.28
N GLU A 258 -1.23 -4.00 -40.11
CA GLU A 258 -1.99 -5.18 -39.65
C GLU A 258 -3.18 -4.77 -38.80
N THR A 259 -4.34 -5.14 -39.32
CA THR A 259 -5.69 -4.76 -38.93
C THR A 259 -6.06 -5.01 -37.46
N GLY A 260 -6.44 -3.93 -36.77
CA GLY A 260 -7.67 -3.85 -35.99
C GLY A 260 -7.92 -4.91 -34.90
N LYS A 261 -7.22 -4.79 -33.77
CA LYS A 261 -7.76 -5.24 -32.48
C LYS A 261 -8.36 -4.05 -31.72
N THR A 262 -9.65 -4.13 -31.45
CA THR A 262 -10.32 -3.33 -30.40
C THR A 262 -9.50 -3.44 -29.10
N PRO A 263 -9.27 -2.36 -28.33
CA PRO A 263 -8.55 -2.46 -27.07
C PRO A 263 -9.27 -3.46 -26.15
N GLY A 264 -8.64 -4.61 -25.92
CA GLY A 264 -9.26 -5.71 -25.20
C GLY A 264 -9.60 -5.34 -23.76
N LYS A 265 -10.72 -5.86 -23.25
CA LYS A 265 -11.21 -5.63 -21.88
C LYS A 265 -10.07 -5.85 -20.87
N LYS A 266 -9.67 -4.77 -20.19
CA LYS A 266 -8.62 -4.82 -19.18
C LYS A 266 -9.22 -5.21 -17.84
N PHE A 267 -8.47 -5.98 -17.06
CA PHE A 267 -8.88 -6.34 -15.71
C PHE A 267 -8.70 -5.15 -14.78
N MET A 268 -9.78 -4.69 -14.13
CA MET A 268 -9.74 -3.51 -13.25
C MET A 268 -9.09 -2.31 -13.98
N ASP A 269 -9.50 -2.08 -15.23
CA ASP A 269 -8.97 -1.08 -16.18
C ASP A 269 -7.45 -1.09 -16.43
N GLY A 270 -6.75 -2.12 -15.94
CA GLY A 270 -5.30 -2.31 -16.07
C GLY A 270 -4.52 -1.97 -14.79
N LEU A 271 -5.20 -1.62 -13.69
CA LEU A 271 -4.59 -1.33 -12.39
C LEU A 271 -3.91 -2.56 -11.75
N VAL A 272 -4.40 -3.76 -12.07
CA VAL A 272 -3.76 -5.03 -11.69
C VAL A 272 -2.72 -5.43 -12.75
N LYS A 273 -1.48 -5.03 -12.54
CA LYS A 273 -0.34 -5.45 -13.38
C LYS A 273 -0.15 -6.96 -13.27
N GLY A 274 -0.17 -7.68 -14.40
CA GLY A 274 -0.07 -9.14 -14.46
C GLY A 274 -1.40 -9.90 -14.56
N ALA A 275 -2.54 -9.20 -14.68
CA ALA A 275 -3.81 -9.82 -15.05
C ALA A 275 -4.00 -9.80 -16.59
N VAL A 276 -4.20 -10.98 -17.20
CA VAL A 276 -4.29 -11.16 -18.66
C VAL A 276 -5.61 -11.80 -19.05
N LEU A 277 -6.38 -11.16 -19.94
CA LEU A 277 -7.63 -11.70 -20.47
C LEU A 277 -7.39 -13.00 -21.26
N VAL A 278 -8.11 -14.08 -20.90
CA VAL A 278 -7.98 -15.40 -21.53
C VAL A 278 -8.89 -15.47 -22.76
N THR A 279 -8.36 -15.10 -23.92
CA THR A 279 -9.12 -15.11 -25.18
C THR A 279 -9.38 -16.51 -25.75
N ASP A 280 -8.54 -17.49 -25.43
CA ASP A 280 -8.65 -18.90 -25.86
C ASP A 280 -9.96 -19.55 -25.36
N SER A 281 -10.81 -19.95 -26.30
CA SER A 281 -12.15 -20.51 -26.03
C SER A 281 -12.13 -21.91 -25.42
N LEU A 282 -11.09 -22.71 -25.66
CA LEU A 282 -10.90 -24.03 -25.05
C LEU A 282 -10.40 -23.90 -23.62
N ARG A 283 -9.51 -22.94 -23.34
CA ARG A 283 -9.07 -22.59 -21.98
C ARG A 283 -10.22 -22.02 -21.17
N ARG A 284 -11.02 -21.09 -21.72
CA ARG A 284 -12.25 -20.60 -21.07
C ARG A 284 -13.18 -21.75 -20.70
N ARG A 285 -13.57 -22.60 -21.67
CA ARG A 285 -14.40 -23.80 -21.39
C ARG A 285 -13.77 -24.75 -20.36
N ARG A 286 -12.44 -24.96 -20.37
CA ARG A 286 -11.77 -25.80 -19.36
C ARG A 286 -11.80 -25.18 -17.97
N CYS A 287 -11.65 -23.87 -17.83
CA CYS A 287 -11.74 -23.19 -16.53
C CYS A 287 -13.17 -23.25 -15.98
N SER A 288 -14.19 -23.03 -16.83
CA SER A 288 -15.62 -23.18 -16.46
C SER A 288 -16.03 -24.64 -16.18
N LYS A 289 -15.35 -25.65 -16.75
CA LYS A 289 -15.59 -27.09 -16.44
C LYS A 289 -14.81 -27.57 -15.21
N ALA A 290 -13.62 -27.03 -14.95
CA ALA A 290 -12.75 -27.44 -13.85
C ALA A 290 -13.21 -26.90 -12.48
N SER A 291 -14.02 -25.84 -12.47
CA SER A 291 -14.83 -25.44 -11.32
C SER A 291 -15.95 -26.45 -10.99
N GLY A 292 -16.22 -27.42 -11.87
CA GLY A 292 -17.13 -28.55 -11.68
C GLY A 292 -18.19 -28.66 -12.78
N PRO A 293 -18.81 -29.84 -13.00
CA PRO A 293 -19.89 -30.00 -13.98
C PRO A 293 -21.16 -29.21 -13.61
N GLN A 294 -21.32 -28.81 -12.34
CA GLN A 294 -22.37 -27.87 -11.89
C GLN A 294 -21.95 -26.40 -12.00
N ALA A 295 -20.65 -26.08 -12.15
CA ALA A 295 -20.18 -24.71 -12.04
C ALA A 295 -20.45 -23.83 -13.27
N TYR A 296 -20.99 -24.39 -14.36
CA TYR A 296 -21.54 -23.59 -15.45
C TYR A 296 -22.74 -22.75 -15.01
N ASP A 297 -23.56 -23.24 -14.07
CA ASP A 297 -24.61 -22.43 -13.43
C ASP A 297 -23.97 -21.42 -12.45
N TYR A 298 -22.85 -21.79 -11.80
CA TYR A 298 -22.20 -20.93 -10.82
C TYR A 298 -21.52 -19.72 -11.47
N THR A 299 -20.76 -19.84 -12.56
CA THR A 299 -20.00 -18.69 -13.09
C THR A 299 -20.81 -17.72 -13.93
N ALA A 300 -21.99 -18.11 -14.42
CA ALA A 300 -22.92 -17.20 -15.10
C ALA A 300 -23.93 -16.54 -14.14
N GLU A 301 -24.38 -17.24 -13.09
CA GLU A 301 -25.42 -16.70 -12.19
C GLU A 301 -24.87 -16.15 -10.86
N ALA A 302 -23.68 -16.54 -10.38
CA ALA A 302 -23.13 -16.02 -9.11
C ALA A 302 -23.00 -14.49 -9.06
N ALA A 303 -22.89 -13.82 -10.21
CA ALA A 303 -22.79 -12.37 -10.31
C ALA A 303 -24.01 -11.59 -9.77
N ALA A 304 -25.14 -12.25 -9.47
CA ALA A 304 -26.26 -11.62 -8.77
C ALA A 304 -27.14 -12.62 -7.97
N SER A 305 -27.13 -12.55 -6.65
CA SER A 305 -27.85 -11.49 -5.91
C SER A 305 -27.54 -11.54 -4.41
N LEU A 306 -27.22 -10.39 -3.83
CA LEU A 306 -27.48 -10.11 -2.42
C LEU A 306 -28.87 -9.49 -2.31
N LEU A 307 -29.70 -9.95 -1.38
CA LEU A 307 -30.97 -9.26 -1.12
C LEU A 307 -30.74 -8.12 -0.12
N LEU A 308 -31.30 -6.95 -0.39
CA LEU A 308 -31.31 -5.86 0.56
C LEU A 308 -32.19 -6.25 1.78
N ILE A 309 -31.77 -5.92 3.01
CA ILE A 309 -32.63 -6.02 4.21
C ILE A 309 -33.97 -5.32 3.94
N PHE A 310 -33.92 -4.21 3.19
CA PHE A 310 -35.02 -3.31 2.87
C PHE A 310 -36.23 -3.91 2.12
N ARG A 311 -36.17 -5.17 1.66
CA ARG A 311 -37.38 -5.82 1.11
C ARG A 311 -38.42 -6.19 2.16
N TYR A 312 -38.07 -6.16 3.44
CA TYR A 312 -38.94 -6.52 4.53
C TYR A 312 -38.89 -5.46 5.61
N ASN A 313 -40.06 -5.04 6.10
CA ASN A 313 -40.13 -4.44 7.42
C ASN A 313 -39.56 -5.44 8.43
N LEU A 314 -38.78 -5.00 9.43
CA LEU A 314 -38.14 -5.91 10.41
C LEU A 314 -39.19 -6.73 11.20
N SER A 315 -40.43 -6.25 11.26
CA SER A 315 -41.61 -6.93 11.80
C SER A 315 -42.21 -8.02 10.88
N GLU A 316 -42.01 -7.93 9.56
CA GLU A 316 -42.59 -8.80 8.52
C GLU A 316 -41.67 -9.95 8.09
N LEU A 317 -40.38 -9.92 8.47
CA LEU A 317 -39.47 -11.02 8.26
C LEU A 317 -40.08 -12.34 8.77
N SER A 318 -40.01 -13.43 8.00
CA SER A 318 -40.45 -14.74 8.49
C SER A 318 -39.63 -15.18 9.72
N SER A 319 -40.20 -16.02 10.58
CA SER A 319 -39.50 -16.56 11.76
C SER A 319 -38.15 -17.19 11.39
N THR A 320 -38.09 -17.93 10.27
CA THR A 320 -36.86 -18.51 9.72
C THR A 320 -35.84 -17.45 9.29
N LYS A 321 -36.25 -16.39 8.58
CA LYS A 321 -35.33 -15.31 8.19
C LYS A 321 -34.82 -14.53 9.42
N ARG A 322 -35.68 -14.28 10.43
CA ARG A 322 -35.23 -13.69 11.71
C ARG A 322 -34.19 -14.56 12.40
N GLN A 323 -34.41 -15.88 12.49
CA GLN A 323 -33.45 -16.80 13.11
C GLN A 323 -32.09 -16.83 12.38
N GLN A 324 -32.10 -16.81 11.04
CA GLN A 324 -30.86 -16.76 10.25
C GLN A 324 -30.11 -15.44 10.41
N ILE A 325 -30.82 -14.30 10.52
CA ILE A 325 -30.22 -13.00 10.83
C ILE A 325 -29.61 -13.01 12.23
N ILE A 326 -30.31 -13.54 13.23
CA ILE A 326 -29.89 -13.68 14.65
C ILE A 326 -28.66 -14.59 14.80
N MET A 327 -28.45 -15.50 13.85
CA MET A 327 -27.32 -16.43 13.81
C MET A 327 -26.34 -16.09 12.68
N GLY A 328 -26.32 -14.83 12.23
CA GLY A 328 -25.42 -14.36 11.19
C GLY A 328 -24.12 -13.74 11.72
N ARG A 329 -23.10 -13.70 10.88
CA ARG A 329 -21.92 -12.84 11.04
C ARG A 329 -22.16 -11.50 10.32
N LEU A 330 -21.57 -10.43 10.83
CA LEU A 330 -21.48 -9.12 10.16
C LEU A 330 -20.14 -8.97 9.46
N LYS A 331 -20.13 -8.38 8.27
CA LYS A 331 -18.96 -7.68 7.71
C LYS A 331 -19.36 -6.27 7.29
N THR A 332 -18.41 -5.34 7.29
CA THR A 332 -18.60 -4.04 6.66
C THR A 332 -18.68 -4.18 5.15
N ASP A 333 -19.55 -3.38 4.54
CA ASP A 333 -19.58 -3.20 3.11
C ASP A 333 -18.69 -2.01 2.74
N LEU A 334 -17.95 -2.12 1.64
CA LEU A 334 -16.88 -1.20 1.30
C LEU A 334 -17.16 -0.60 -0.07
N ILE A 335 -17.47 0.70 -0.12
CA ILE A 335 -17.46 1.50 -1.35
C ILE A 335 -16.78 2.82 -1.01
N ARG A 336 -15.69 3.15 -1.70
CA ARG A 336 -15.20 4.54 -1.78
C ARG A 336 -16.06 5.23 -2.84
N GLU A 337 -16.66 6.37 -2.54
CA GLU A 337 -17.69 6.98 -3.41
C GLU A 337 -17.19 7.34 -4.83
N GLU A 338 -15.88 7.44 -5.04
CA GLU A 338 -15.31 7.90 -6.32
C GLU A 338 -14.97 6.78 -7.32
N GLU A 339 -14.70 5.53 -6.92
CA GLU A 339 -14.26 4.48 -7.86
C GLU A 339 -14.96 3.12 -7.71
N LEU A 340 -15.67 2.71 -8.77
CA LEU A 340 -16.53 1.54 -8.83
C LEU A 340 -15.84 0.33 -9.51
N PHE A 341 -14.77 -0.18 -8.93
CA PHE A 341 -14.14 -1.43 -9.40
C PHE A 341 -14.26 -2.57 -8.39
N ILE A 342 -15.46 -3.17 -8.31
CA ILE A 342 -15.74 -4.39 -7.56
C ILE A 342 -16.15 -5.52 -8.52
N SER A 343 -15.15 -6.26 -9.01
CA SER A 343 -15.38 -7.40 -9.91
C SER A 343 -14.27 -8.47 -9.87
N ILE A 344 -14.32 -9.31 -8.84
CA ILE A 344 -14.01 -10.74 -8.95
C ILE A 344 -15.17 -11.47 -8.27
N TRP A 345 -15.56 -12.64 -8.77
CA TRP A 345 -16.65 -13.46 -8.21
C TRP A 345 -16.25 -14.90 -7.97
N SER A 346 -15.11 -15.31 -8.54
CA SER A 346 -14.41 -16.49 -8.06
C SER A 346 -12.93 -16.40 -8.42
N THR A 347 -12.09 -16.95 -7.53
CA THR A 347 -10.68 -17.21 -7.84
C THR A 347 -10.44 -18.71 -7.86
N PHE A 348 -10.06 -19.26 -9.02
CA PHE A 348 -9.78 -20.68 -9.21
C PHE A 348 -8.27 -20.94 -9.24
N VAL A 349 -7.80 -21.83 -8.38
CA VAL A 349 -6.37 -22.13 -8.23
C VAL A 349 -6.05 -23.54 -8.76
N THR A 350 -5.14 -23.60 -9.72
CA THR A 350 -4.60 -24.84 -10.31
C THR A 350 -3.13 -25.05 -9.91
N ARG A 351 -2.52 -26.16 -10.35
CA ARG A 351 -1.13 -26.56 -10.01
C ARG A 351 -0.07 -25.45 -10.13
N MET A 352 -0.25 -24.46 -10.98
CA MET A 352 0.65 -23.29 -11.11
C MET A 352 -0.05 -21.98 -11.55
N LYS A 353 -1.39 -21.94 -11.68
CA LYS A 353 -2.10 -20.79 -12.26
C LYS A 353 -3.33 -20.40 -11.46
N VAL A 354 -3.53 -19.10 -11.29
CA VAL A 354 -4.67 -18.49 -10.63
C VAL A 354 -5.54 -17.80 -11.67
N TYR A 355 -6.84 -18.08 -11.67
CA TYR A 355 -7.80 -17.48 -12.58
C TYR A 355 -8.83 -16.67 -11.79
N ALA A 356 -9.18 -15.48 -12.28
CA ALA A 356 -10.25 -14.65 -11.75
C ALA A 356 -11.39 -14.53 -12.77
N PHE A 357 -12.64 -14.54 -12.29
CA PHE A 357 -13.85 -14.39 -13.10
C PHE A 357 -14.58 -13.09 -12.72
N ASP A 358 -15.02 -12.32 -13.70
CA ASP A 358 -15.84 -11.10 -13.48
C ASP A 358 -17.35 -11.36 -13.63
N ARG A 359 -18.17 -10.29 -13.55
CA ARG A 359 -19.64 -10.37 -13.64
C ARG A 359 -20.16 -10.79 -15.03
N ASP A 360 -19.38 -10.55 -16.07
CA ASP A 360 -19.73 -10.89 -17.45
C ASP A 360 -19.20 -12.29 -17.81
N ASN A 361 -18.73 -13.05 -16.82
CA ASN A 361 -18.10 -14.38 -16.95
C ASN A 361 -16.83 -14.35 -17.84
N GLU A 362 -16.17 -13.19 -17.96
CA GLU A 362 -14.85 -13.11 -18.58
C GLU A 362 -13.76 -13.61 -17.64
N VAL A 363 -12.77 -14.28 -18.22
CA VAL A 363 -11.76 -15.05 -17.49
C VAL A 363 -10.41 -14.38 -17.61
N PHE A 364 -9.78 -14.08 -16.48
CA PHE A 364 -8.47 -13.46 -16.40
C PHE A 364 -7.48 -14.40 -15.73
N LEU A 365 -6.31 -14.59 -16.34
CA LEU A 365 -5.17 -15.26 -15.73
C LEU A 365 -4.42 -14.23 -14.88
N ILE A 366 -4.24 -14.52 -13.59
CA ILE A 366 -3.48 -13.70 -12.66
C ILE A 366 -2.08 -14.31 -12.49
N GLU A 367 -1.09 -13.69 -13.12
CA GLU A 367 0.30 -14.15 -13.10
C GLU A 367 1.06 -13.64 -11.87
N GLY A 368 2.00 -14.43 -11.35
CA GLY A 368 2.81 -14.06 -10.18
C GLY A 368 2.14 -14.21 -8.80
N LEU A 369 0.85 -14.55 -8.73
CA LEU A 369 0.14 -14.75 -7.45
C LEU A 369 0.26 -16.20 -6.95
N SER A 370 0.64 -16.39 -5.67
CA SER A 370 0.91 -17.73 -5.10
C SER A 370 0.05 -18.11 -3.89
N PHE A 371 -0.34 -19.39 -3.84
CA PHE A 371 -1.08 -20.06 -2.76
C PHE A 371 -0.39 -21.39 -2.40
N PRO A 372 0.55 -21.39 -1.42
CA PRO A 372 1.32 -22.56 -1.04
C PRO A 372 0.47 -23.49 -0.17
N HIS A 373 0.56 -24.79 -0.39
CA HIS A 373 -0.17 -25.79 0.38
C HIS A 373 0.38 -25.92 1.80
N ARG A 374 -0.50 -25.93 2.81
CA ARG A 374 -0.15 -25.91 4.24
C ARG A 374 0.83 -27.02 4.67
N LYS A 375 0.64 -28.24 4.14
CA LYS A 375 1.39 -29.46 4.58
C LYS A 375 2.44 -29.95 3.58
N HIS A 376 2.51 -29.40 2.38
CA HIS A 376 3.28 -29.98 1.27
C HIS A 376 3.99 -28.87 0.47
N PRO A 377 5.21 -29.09 -0.03
CA PRO A 377 5.97 -28.10 -0.79
C PRO A 377 5.46 -27.97 -2.23
N ARG A 378 4.17 -27.70 -2.40
CA ARG A 378 3.48 -27.50 -3.68
C ARG A 378 2.46 -26.36 -3.58
N HIS A 379 1.97 -25.92 -4.73
CA HIS A 379 0.78 -25.07 -4.80
C HIS A 379 -0.48 -25.86 -4.40
N ILE A 380 -1.50 -25.18 -3.88
CA ILE A 380 -2.85 -25.77 -3.79
C ILE A 380 -3.45 -25.95 -5.18
N VAL A 381 -4.44 -26.84 -5.30
CA VAL A 381 -5.14 -27.16 -6.56
C VAL A 381 -6.66 -27.15 -6.36
N ASN A 382 -7.42 -27.19 -7.46
CA ASN A 382 -8.88 -27.37 -7.50
C ASN A 382 -9.67 -26.51 -6.49
N THR A 383 -9.13 -25.34 -6.12
CA THR A 383 -9.69 -24.50 -5.04
C THR A 383 -10.45 -23.34 -5.64
N LEU A 384 -11.68 -23.14 -5.17
CA LEU A 384 -12.62 -22.12 -5.64
C LEU A 384 -13.08 -21.27 -4.46
N VAL A 385 -12.60 -20.02 -4.41
CA VAL A 385 -12.98 -19.03 -3.38
C VAL A 385 -13.85 -17.93 -3.96
N ASP A 386 -14.74 -17.38 -3.12
CA ASP A 386 -15.46 -16.15 -3.38
C ASP A 386 -14.77 -14.97 -2.68
N ALA A 387 -14.58 -13.88 -3.41
CA ALA A 387 -13.65 -12.82 -3.05
C ALA A 387 -13.99 -11.50 -3.73
N GLU A 388 -13.74 -10.41 -3.04
CA GLU A 388 -13.89 -9.05 -3.54
C GLU A 388 -12.53 -8.48 -3.96
N MET A 389 -12.49 -7.68 -5.02
CA MET A 389 -11.30 -6.89 -5.37
C MET A 389 -11.56 -5.44 -5.01
N ILE A 390 -10.59 -4.79 -4.35
CA ILE A 390 -10.59 -3.35 -4.11
C ILE A 390 -9.28 -2.73 -4.58
N ILE A 391 -9.32 -1.46 -4.98
CA ILE A 391 -8.14 -0.64 -5.19
C ILE A 391 -8.00 0.29 -3.97
N ASP A 392 -6.96 0.06 -3.17
CA ASP A 392 -6.58 1.03 -2.15
C ASP A 392 -5.75 2.14 -2.82
N HIS A 393 -6.41 3.23 -3.19
CA HIS A 393 -5.74 4.50 -3.50
C HIS A 393 -5.07 5.01 -2.22
N VAL A 394 -3.76 4.79 -2.12
CA VAL A 394 -2.91 5.28 -1.04
C VAL A 394 -2.03 6.36 -1.66
N LYS A 395 -1.91 7.52 -1.02
CA LYS A 395 -0.87 8.47 -1.45
C LYS A 395 0.48 7.79 -1.24
N ASP A 396 1.20 7.59 -2.33
CA ASP A 396 2.61 7.32 -2.23
C ASP A 396 3.29 8.52 -1.58
N GLU A 397 4.54 8.29 -1.23
CA GLU A 397 5.29 9.22 -0.44
C GLU A 397 5.80 10.43 -1.27
N HIS A 398 5.45 10.52 -2.57
CA HIS A 398 5.57 11.72 -3.41
C HIS A 398 4.26 12.54 -3.42
N GLY A 399 3.23 12.11 -2.68
CA GLY A 399 1.88 12.66 -2.70
C GLY A 399 1.02 12.19 -3.88
N ASN A 400 1.56 11.36 -4.78
CA ASN A 400 0.82 10.81 -5.91
C ASN A 400 -0.10 9.70 -5.43
N THR A 401 -1.31 9.62 -5.97
CA THR A 401 -2.18 8.47 -5.72
C THR A 401 -1.57 7.22 -6.36
N VAL A 402 -1.24 6.22 -5.54
CA VAL A 402 -0.82 4.89 -5.97
C VAL A 402 -1.88 3.87 -5.62
N ASP A 403 -2.26 3.12 -6.64
CA ASP A 403 -3.32 2.13 -6.61
C ASP A 403 -2.75 0.79 -6.14
N LEU A 404 -3.23 0.31 -5.00
CA LEU A 404 -2.83 -0.97 -4.41
C LEU A 404 -3.97 -1.99 -4.50
N PRO A 405 -3.97 -2.90 -5.49
CA PRO A 405 -5.01 -3.92 -5.60
C PRO A 405 -4.99 -4.89 -4.42
N ARG A 406 -6.18 -5.20 -3.87
CA ARG A 406 -6.35 -6.22 -2.83
C ARG A 406 -7.51 -7.17 -3.13
N LEU A 407 -7.20 -8.46 -3.16
CA LEU A 407 -8.16 -9.56 -3.11
C LEU A 407 -8.56 -9.82 -1.65
N LEU A 408 -9.81 -9.53 -1.32
CA LEU A 408 -10.45 -9.79 -0.03
C LEU A 408 -11.31 -11.04 -0.13
N ILE A 409 -10.74 -12.20 0.19
CA ILE A 409 -11.46 -13.48 0.20
C ILE A 409 -12.45 -13.49 1.37
N TYR A 410 -13.71 -13.83 1.11
CA TYR A 410 -14.76 -13.80 2.14
C TYR A 410 -15.62 -15.08 2.23
N ASP A 411 -15.60 -15.98 1.24
CA ASP A 411 -16.17 -17.33 1.35
C ASP A 411 -15.37 -18.34 0.50
N ILE A 412 -15.62 -19.64 0.67
CA ILE A 412 -14.97 -20.73 -0.08
C ILE A 412 -15.97 -21.83 -0.44
N VAL A 413 -16.00 -22.19 -1.72
CA VAL A 413 -16.93 -23.18 -2.30
C VAL A 413 -16.27 -24.55 -2.39
N HIS A 414 -14.98 -24.60 -2.76
CA HIS A 414 -14.23 -25.83 -2.96
C HIS A 414 -12.78 -25.67 -2.50
N PHE A 415 -12.21 -26.70 -1.88
CA PHE A 415 -10.80 -26.77 -1.51
C PHE A 415 -10.23 -28.14 -1.88
N GLU A 416 -9.30 -28.15 -2.84
CA GLU A 416 -8.73 -29.35 -3.45
C GLU A 416 -9.81 -30.35 -3.93
N ASP A 417 -9.98 -31.48 -3.25
CA ASP A 417 -11.00 -32.50 -3.61
C ASP A 417 -12.23 -32.46 -2.68
N VAL A 418 -12.38 -31.39 -1.87
CA VAL A 418 -13.42 -31.24 -0.84
C VAL A 418 -14.38 -30.09 -1.18
N HIS A 419 -15.67 -30.41 -1.27
CA HIS A 419 -16.74 -29.44 -1.51
C HIS A 419 -17.20 -28.73 -0.22
N VAL A 420 -16.35 -27.84 0.30
CA VAL A 420 -16.58 -27.10 1.56
C VAL A 420 -17.82 -26.19 1.52
N GLY A 421 -18.30 -25.80 0.34
CA GLY A 421 -19.48 -24.92 0.18
C GLY A 421 -20.78 -25.47 0.79
N LYS A 422 -20.86 -26.77 1.09
CA LYS A 422 -22.02 -27.39 1.76
C LYS A 422 -21.96 -27.28 3.30
N ASP A 423 -20.78 -27.00 3.85
CA ASP A 423 -20.58 -26.87 5.29
C ASP A 423 -21.06 -25.51 5.81
N ASN A 424 -21.25 -25.43 7.12
CA ASN A 424 -21.53 -24.20 7.87
C ASN A 424 -20.45 -23.12 7.61
N PHE A 425 -20.85 -21.85 7.52
CA PHE A 425 -19.96 -20.73 7.20
C PHE A 425 -18.72 -20.63 8.10
N ASP A 426 -18.82 -20.95 9.41
CA ASP A 426 -17.65 -20.91 10.29
C ASP A 426 -16.58 -21.95 9.89
N ILE A 427 -16.98 -23.11 9.35
CA ILE A 427 -16.07 -24.12 8.80
C ILE A 427 -15.42 -23.58 7.51
N ARG A 428 -16.21 -22.97 6.63
CA ARG A 428 -15.72 -22.35 5.38
C ARG A 428 -14.72 -21.23 5.69
N PHE A 429 -15.04 -20.35 6.64
CA PHE A 429 -14.19 -19.25 7.09
C PHE A 429 -12.90 -19.75 7.78
N MET A 430 -12.98 -20.80 8.60
CA MET A 430 -11.80 -21.45 9.17
C MET A 430 -10.90 -22.10 8.10
N CYS A 431 -11.48 -22.68 7.05
CA CYS A 431 -10.73 -23.21 5.90
C CYS A 431 -9.94 -22.09 5.20
N ILE A 432 -10.57 -20.93 4.93
CA ILE A 432 -9.90 -19.75 4.36
C ILE A 432 -8.71 -19.33 5.22
N ARG A 433 -8.90 -19.19 6.54
CA ARG A 433 -7.82 -18.76 7.43
C ARG A 433 -6.65 -19.76 7.45
N LYS A 434 -6.93 -21.05 7.66
CA LYS A 434 -5.90 -22.07 7.91
C LYS A 434 -5.23 -22.63 6.66
N GLU A 435 -5.95 -22.73 5.55
CA GLU A 435 -5.45 -23.39 4.33
C GLU A 435 -5.08 -22.40 3.20
N LEU A 436 -5.55 -21.14 3.26
CA LEU A 436 -5.17 -20.09 2.30
C LEU A 436 -4.30 -19.00 2.94
N ILE A 437 -4.76 -18.35 4.02
CA ILE A 437 -4.11 -17.14 4.54
C ILE A 437 -2.87 -17.45 5.41
N GLU A 438 -2.98 -18.37 6.37
CA GLU A 438 -1.87 -18.78 7.24
C GLU A 438 -0.66 -19.35 6.45
N PRO A 439 -0.83 -20.25 5.45
CA PRO A 439 0.29 -20.77 4.66
C PRO A 439 0.97 -19.69 3.82
N ARG A 440 0.21 -18.74 3.27
CA ARG A 440 0.78 -17.57 2.57
C ARG A 440 1.58 -16.69 3.52
N ASN A 441 1.03 -16.36 4.69
CA ASN A 441 1.73 -15.56 5.69
C ASN A 441 3.03 -16.25 6.18
N ALA A 442 3.00 -17.57 6.36
CA ALA A 442 4.19 -18.36 6.69
C ALA A 442 5.23 -18.35 5.55
N ALA A 443 4.79 -18.50 4.29
CA ALA A 443 5.66 -18.42 3.12
C ALA A 443 6.25 -17.02 2.90
N ILE A 444 5.49 -15.95 3.20
CA ILE A 444 5.98 -14.57 3.21
C ILE A 444 7.04 -14.38 4.30
N LYS A 445 6.77 -14.81 5.54
CA LYS A 445 7.73 -14.74 6.65
C LYS A 445 9.00 -15.55 6.39
N ALA A 446 8.89 -16.64 5.63
CA ALA A 446 10.02 -17.46 5.18
C ALA A 446 10.68 -16.98 3.87
N GLY A 447 10.29 -15.82 3.33
CA GLY A 447 10.86 -15.25 2.09
C GLY A 447 10.55 -16.01 0.80
N ARG A 448 9.71 -17.05 0.86
CA ARG A 448 9.28 -17.87 -0.30
C ARG A 448 8.26 -17.13 -1.18
N ILE A 449 7.49 -16.22 -0.59
CA ILE A 449 6.63 -15.27 -1.30
C ILE A 449 7.13 -13.87 -0.96
N ARG A 450 7.39 -13.06 -1.98
CA ARG A 450 7.72 -11.63 -1.83
C ARG A 450 6.47 -10.83 -2.17
N LYS A 451 5.93 -10.09 -1.20
CA LYS A 451 4.65 -9.37 -1.34
C LYS A 451 4.71 -8.33 -2.46
N GLU A 452 5.88 -7.73 -2.69
CA GLU A 452 6.12 -6.73 -3.73
C GLU A 452 6.04 -7.31 -5.16
N ARG A 453 6.18 -8.63 -5.31
CA ARG A 453 6.19 -9.33 -6.60
C ARG A 453 4.85 -9.97 -6.96
N GLU A 454 3.89 -9.97 -6.03
CA GLU A 454 2.54 -10.45 -6.32
C GLU A 454 1.72 -9.31 -6.93
N PRO A 455 0.85 -9.59 -7.92
CA PRO A 455 0.09 -8.55 -8.65
C PRO A 455 -0.97 -7.85 -7.79
N MET A 456 -1.26 -8.39 -6.60
CA MET A 456 -2.27 -7.93 -5.67
C MET A 456 -1.98 -8.48 -4.27
N SER A 457 -2.40 -7.76 -3.24
CA SER A 457 -2.40 -8.28 -1.86
C SER A 457 -3.58 -9.23 -1.66
N VAL A 458 -3.39 -10.41 -1.07
CA VAL A 458 -4.50 -11.29 -0.67
C VAL A 458 -4.70 -11.22 0.84
N ARG A 459 -5.93 -10.97 1.27
CA ARG A 459 -6.38 -10.94 2.67
C ARG A 459 -7.70 -11.69 2.81
N VAL A 460 -8.06 -12.03 4.05
CA VAL A 460 -9.43 -12.40 4.39
C VAL A 460 -10.22 -11.13 4.70
N LYS A 461 -11.49 -11.04 4.30
CA LYS A 461 -12.42 -10.02 4.79
C LYS A 461 -12.93 -10.50 6.14
N ASP A 462 -12.57 -9.81 7.22
CA ASP A 462 -12.96 -10.22 8.57
C ASP A 462 -14.47 -10.11 8.79
N PHE A 463 -14.95 -10.94 9.70
CA PHE A 463 -16.35 -11.04 10.11
C PHE A 463 -16.45 -10.96 11.63
N TRP A 464 -17.52 -10.34 12.11
CA TRP A 464 -17.79 -10.07 13.53
C TRP A 464 -19.12 -10.69 13.96
N GLU A 465 -19.27 -10.92 15.27
CA GLU A 465 -20.56 -11.26 15.87
C GLU A 465 -21.55 -10.09 15.78
N LEU A 466 -22.85 -10.39 15.81
CA LEU A 466 -23.91 -9.37 15.85
C LEU A 466 -23.76 -8.42 17.04
N GLU A 467 -23.30 -8.91 18.20
CA GLU A 467 -23.04 -8.07 19.38
C GLU A 467 -21.95 -6.99 19.15
N ALA A 468 -21.12 -7.13 18.11
CA ALA A 468 -20.16 -6.11 17.72
C ALA A 468 -20.78 -4.95 16.91
N LEU A 469 -22.04 -5.07 16.46
CA LEU A 469 -22.71 -4.07 15.61
C LEU A 469 -22.55 -2.61 16.11
N PRO A 470 -22.75 -2.28 17.40
CA PRO A 470 -22.58 -0.90 17.86
C PRO A 470 -21.14 -0.40 17.64
N LYS A 471 -20.14 -1.27 17.90
CA LYS A 471 -18.71 -0.99 17.78
C LYS A 471 -18.27 -0.77 16.34
N LEU A 472 -18.89 -1.47 15.38
CA LEU A 472 -18.63 -1.26 13.93
C LEU A 472 -18.97 0.16 13.48
N PHE A 473 -19.84 0.87 14.22
CA PHE A 473 -20.21 2.26 13.95
C PHE A 473 -19.60 3.28 14.93
N GLU A 474 -18.63 2.89 15.76
CA GLU A 474 -17.91 3.81 16.65
C GLU A 474 -16.79 4.53 15.88
N PRO A 475 -16.51 5.83 16.15
CA PRO A 475 -15.42 6.57 15.50
C PRO A 475 -14.04 5.90 15.62
N LYS A 476 -13.81 5.14 16.70
CA LYS A 476 -12.57 4.36 16.91
C LYS A 476 -12.43 3.21 15.92
N PHE A 477 -13.53 2.63 15.45
CA PHE A 477 -13.50 1.60 14.42
C PHE A 477 -13.44 2.26 13.03
N THR A 478 -14.33 3.21 12.74
CA THR A 478 -14.43 3.83 11.41
C THR A 478 -13.15 4.56 11.00
N LYS A 479 -12.43 5.23 11.92
CA LYS A 479 -11.13 5.86 11.61
C LYS A 479 -10.00 4.88 11.26
N ASN A 480 -10.10 3.62 11.66
CA ASN A 480 -9.12 2.57 11.33
C ASN A 480 -9.46 1.84 10.03
N VAL A 481 -10.68 2.03 9.50
CA VAL A 481 -11.07 1.58 8.17
C VAL A 481 -10.68 2.70 7.20
N GLY A 482 -9.73 2.43 6.30
CA GLY A 482 -9.15 3.44 5.38
C GLY A 482 -10.09 3.93 4.26
N HIS A 483 -11.40 3.80 4.45
CA HIS A 483 -12.47 4.15 3.52
C HIS A 483 -13.79 4.23 4.30
N GLU A 484 -14.77 4.92 3.74
CA GLU A 484 -16.09 5.06 4.34
C GLU A 484 -16.87 3.72 4.35
N ILE A 485 -17.68 3.51 5.40
CA ILE A 485 -18.51 2.32 5.53
C ILE A 485 -19.85 2.60 4.85
N ASP A 486 -19.97 2.14 3.60
CA ASP A 486 -21.19 2.27 2.78
C ASP A 486 -22.32 1.31 3.22
N GLY A 487 -22.03 0.37 4.13
CA GLY A 487 -23.07 -0.53 4.62
C GLY A 487 -22.55 -1.69 5.45
N LEU A 488 -23.41 -2.69 5.60
CA LEU A 488 -23.13 -3.94 6.30
C LEU A 488 -23.70 -5.11 5.49
N ILE A 489 -22.99 -6.24 5.49
CA ILE A 489 -23.49 -7.51 4.95
C ILE A 489 -23.65 -8.48 6.12
N LEU A 490 -24.84 -9.08 6.22
CA LEU A 490 -25.21 -10.10 7.18
C LEU A 490 -25.15 -11.47 6.50
N GLN A 491 -24.20 -12.28 6.93
CA GLN A 491 -23.93 -13.62 6.40
C GLN A 491 -24.49 -14.68 7.36
N PRO A 492 -25.53 -15.45 7.00
CA PRO A 492 -26.03 -16.53 7.84
C PRO A 492 -24.96 -17.62 8.06
N VAL A 493 -24.82 -18.10 9.30
CA VAL A 493 -23.77 -19.08 9.67
C VAL A 493 -24.17 -20.51 9.28
N ASP A 494 -25.37 -20.94 9.64
CA ASP A 494 -25.84 -22.32 9.40
C ASP A 494 -26.22 -22.63 7.95
N ALA A 495 -26.17 -21.64 7.05
CA ALA A 495 -26.57 -21.81 5.66
C ALA A 495 -25.39 -22.28 4.77
N PRO A 496 -25.62 -23.25 3.86
CA PRO A 496 -24.65 -23.59 2.84
C PRO A 496 -24.45 -22.42 1.86
N TYR A 497 -23.30 -22.39 1.20
CA TYR A 497 -23.06 -21.47 0.08
C TYR A 497 -24.09 -21.72 -1.03
N THR A 498 -24.72 -20.64 -1.49
CA THR A 498 -25.75 -20.69 -2.54
C THR A 498 -25.25 -19.88 -3.74
N PRO A 499 -25.09 -20.47 -4.93
CA PRO A 499 -24.76 -19.71 -6.14
C PRO A 499 -25.90 -18.76 -6.52
N GLY A 500 -25.52 -17.65 -7.13
CA GLY A 500 -26.44 -16.67 -7.69
C GLY A 500 -27.34 -16.03 -6.64
N ARG A 501 -28.65 -16.03 -6.89
CA ARG A 501 -29.57 -15.25 -6.08
C ARG A 501 -29.77 -15.87 -4.69
N CYS A 502 -29.19 -15.22 -3.69
CA CYS A 502 -29.30 -15.63 -2.30
C CYS A 502 -30.30 -14.74 -1.53
N ASP A 503 -31.46 -15.32 -1.18
CA ASP A 503 -32.55 -14.61 -0.49
C ASP A 503 -32.37 -14.49 1.05
N ILE A 504 -31.22 -14.95 1.56
CA ILE A 504 -30.89 -15.06 3.00
C ILE A 504 -29.59 -14.35 3.42
N VAL A 505 -28.67 -14.06 2.48
CA VAL A 505 -27.54 -13.14 2.74
C VAL A 505 -28.06 -11.73 2.49
N LEU A 506 -27.90 -10.83 3.47
CA LEU A 506 -28.57 -9.54 3.43
C LEU A 506 -27.59 -8.36 3.42
N LYS A 507 -27.86 -7.35 2.59
CA LYS A 507 -27.14 -6.06 2.59
C LYS A 507 -27.98 -4.96 3.24
N TRP A 508 -27.39 -4.21 4.15
CA TRP A 508 -27.90 -2.96 4.70
C TRP A 508 -27.00 -1.80 4.25
N LYS A 509 -27.60 -0.63 4.03
CA LYS A 509 -26.94 0.64 3.75
C LYS A 509 -27.51 1.73 4.68
N PRO A 510 -26.76 2.80 4.98
CA PRO A 510 -27.34 4.04 5.48
C PRO A 510 -28.42 4.55 4.51
N PRO A 511 -29.57 5.07 4.99
CA PRO A 511 -30.60 5.66 4.13
C PRO A 511 -30.06 6.75 3.19
N SER A 512 -29.06 7.51 3.64
CA SER A 512 -28.35 8.55 2.88
C SER A 512 -27.61 8.04 1.64
N HIS A 513 -27.23 6.75 1.59
CA HIS A 513 -26.43 6.16 0.50
C HIS A 513 -27.28 5.30 -0.46
N ASN A 514 -28.60 5.42 -0.37
CA ASN A 514 -29.51 4.81 -1.34
C ASN A 514 -29.64 5.74 -2.55
N SER A 515 -29.43 5.18 -3.74
CA SER A 515 -29.46 5.89 -5.02
C SER A 515 -29.98 4.98 -6.14
N ILE A 516 -30.53 5.57 -7.19
CA ILE A 516 -31.01 4.88 -8.39
C ILE A 516 -30.40 5.54 -9.62
N ASP A 517 -29.91 4.73 -10.56
CA ASP A 517 -29.44 5.21 -11.85
C ASP A 517 -30.60 5.27 -12.85
N PHE A 518 -30.91 6.48 -13.32
CA PHE A 518 -31.95 6.76 -14.30
C PHE A 518 -31.35 7.31 -15.60
N LYS A 519 -32.01 7.05 -16.73
CA LYS A 519 -31.78 7.85 -17.94
C LYS A 519 -32.61 9.13 -17.83
N LEU A 520 -31.96 10.29 -17.86
CA LEU A 520 -32.62 11.59 -17.84
C LEU A 520 -33.10 11.97 -19.24
N GLN A 521 -34.30 12.54 -19.35
CA GLN A 521 -34.71 13.34 -20.51
C GLN A 521 -35.34 14.64 -20.07
N ILE A 522 -34.78 15.78 -20.47
CA ILE A 522 -35.30 17.10 -20.16
C ILE A 522 -36.24 17.53 -21.29
N ARG A 523 -37.47 17.92 -20.92
CA ARG A 523 -38.44 18.48 -21.87
C ARG A 523 -38.90 19.84 -21.37
N LYS A 524 -38.96 20.82 -22.30
CA LYS A 524 -39.57 22.12 -22.05
C LYS A 524 -41.08 21.95 -22.14
N VAL A 525 -41.77 22.13 -21.03
CA VAL A 525 -43.23 22.07 -20.94
C VAL A 525 -43.74 23.51 -20.88
N VAL A 526 -44.62 23.84 -21.83
CA VAL A 526 -45.37 25.10 -21.85
C VAL A 526 -46.82 24.72 -21.62
N ARG A 527 -47.47 25.38 -20.66
CA ARG A 527 -48.91 25.27 -20.42
C ARG A 527 -49.53 26.64 -20.61
N GLU A 528 -50.76 26.66 -21.09
CA GLU A 528 -51.50 27.89 -21.31
C GLU A 528 -51.69 28.64 -19.98
N GLY A 529 -51.26 29.91 -19.93
CA GLY A 529 -51.25 30.71 -18.71
C GLY A 529 -50.08 30.51 -17.74
N GLU A 530 -49.18 29.53 -17.95
CA GLU A 530 -47.99 29.33 -17.10
C GLU A 530 -46.69 29.76 -17.79
N LEU A 531 -45.68 30.15 -16.99
CA LEU A 531 -44.32 30.36 -17.49
C LEU A 531 -43.70 29.03 -17.96
N PRO A 532 -42.99 28.98 -19.11
CA PRO A 532 -42.32 27.77 -19.59
C PRO A 532 -41.38 27.14 -18.56
N GLN A 533 -41.62 25.87 -18.22
CA GLN A 533 -40.81 25.11 -17.26
C GLN A 533 -39.99 24.03 -17.98
N HIS A 534 -38.84 23.67 -17.41
CA HIS A 534 -38.08 22.50 -17.85
C HIS A 534 -38.25 21.39 -16.81
N ILE A 535 -38.70 20.22 -17.26
CA ILE A 535 -38.95 19.05 -16.42
C ILE A 535 -37.98 17.95 -16.86
N GLY A 536 -37.26 17.38 -15.89
CA GLY A 536 -36.47 16.17 -16.09
C GLY A 536 -37.33 14.94 -15.85
N TYR A 537 -37.42 14.06 -16.84
CA TYR A 537 -38.11 12.78 -16.79
C TYR A 537 -37.09 11.66 -16.56
N LEU A 538 -37.36 10.77 -15.61
CA LEU A 538 -36.44 9.75 -15.12
C LEU A 538 -36.88 8.37 -15.58
N TYR A 539 -36.10 7.73 -16.44
CA TYR A 539 -36.42 6.44 -17.07
C TYR A 539 -35.58 5.28 -16.52
N VAL A 540 -36.21 4.12 -16.36
CA VAL A 540 -35.58 2.84 -15.99
C VAL A 540 -35.48 1.91 -17.20
N GLN A 541 -34.69 0.84 -17.08
CA GLN A 541 -34.40 -0.07 -18.19
C GLN A 541 -35.68 -0.68 -18.80
N ASN A 542 -35.78 -0.64 -20.13
CA ASN A 542 -36.88 -1.16 -20.93
C ASN A 542 -38.27 -0.56 -20.61
N SER A 543 -38.32 0.64 -20.00
CA SER A 543 -39.57 1.39 -19.80
C SER A 543 -39.71 2.54 -20.80
N ASN A 544 -40.85 2.58 -21.50
CA ASN A 544 -41.23 3.72 -22.36
C ASN A 544 -41.86 4.86 -21.56
N GLU A 545 -42.31 4.59 -20.32
CA GLU A 545 -42.85 5.58 -19.39
C GLU A 545 -41.81 5.98 -18.34
N PRO A 546 -41.79 7.25 -17.91
CA PRO A 546 -40.90 7.72 -16.85
C PRO A 546 -41.36 7.17 -15.51
N MET A 547 -40.42 6.63 -14.72
CA MET A 547 -40.70 6.18 -13.35
C MET A 547 -40.95 7.37 -12.41
N ALA A 548 -40.30 8.51 -12.67
CA ALA A 548 -40.42 9.71 -11.86
C ALA A 548 -40.08 10.98 -12.66
N THR A 549 -40.27 12.14 -12.04
CA THR A 549 -39.85 13.44 -12.57
C THR A 549 -39.04 14.23 -11.54
N MET A 550 -38.25 15.19 -12.02
CA MET A 550 -37.48 16.13 -11.20
C MET A 550 -37.43 17.51 -11.85
N LYS A 551 -37.11 18.54 -11.06
CA LYS A 551 -36.94 19.92 -11.54
C LYS A 551 -35.64 20.06 -12.33
N ALA A 552 -35.73 20.36 -13.63
CA ALA A 552 -34.53 20.59 -14.44
C ALA A 552 -33.97 22.00 -14.18
N THR A 553 -32.95 22.07 -13.33
CA THR A 553 -32.20 23.31 -13.08
C THR A 553 -31.20 23.58 -14.21
N LYS A 554 -30.67 24.82 -14.30
CA LYS A 554 -29.59 25.15 -15.27
C LYS A 554 -28.37 24.21 -15.16
N LYS A 555 -28.06 23.72 -13.96
CA LYS A 555 -26.98 22.75 -13.72
C LYS A 555 -27.27 21.36 -14.29
N LEU A 556 -28.55 21.00 -14.48
CA LEU A 556 -28.96 19.68 -14.96
C LEU A 556 -28.95 19.58 -16.49
N LEU A 557 -29.07 20.71 -17.21
CA LEU A 557 -29.13 20.76 -18.68
C LEU A 557 -28.01 19.99 -19.42
N PRO A 558 -26.73 20.00 -18.98
CA PRO A 558 -25.66 19.25 -19.66
C PRO A 558 -25.79 17.72 -19.59
N TYR A 559 -26.69 17.20 -18.75
CA TYR A 559 -26.91 15.77 -18.54
C TYR A 559 -28.14 15.22 -19.29
N ASP A 560 -28.75 16.01 -20.17
CA ASP A 560 -29.88 15.54 -20.98
C ASP A 560 -29.51 14.31 -21.82
N ASN A 561 -30.44 13.35 -21.89
CA ASN A 561 -30.29 12.02 -22.49
C ASN A 561 -29.18 11.11 -21.90
N LYS A 562 -28.47 11.55 -20.86
CA LYS A 562 -27.44 10.75 -20.16
C LYS A 562 -28.02 9.90 -19.03
N ILE A 563 -27.21 8.99 -18.49
CA ILE A 563 -27.52 8.25 -17.26
C ILE A 563 -26.97 9.03 -16.06
N ILE A 564 -27.83 9.24 -15.07
CA ILE A 564 -27.55 10.00 -13.86
C ILE A 564 -27.90 9.18 -12.62
N GLU A 565 -27.13 9.36 -11.55
CA GLU A 565 -27.42 8.81 -10.24
C GLU A 565 -28.22 9.83 -9.42
N CYS A 566 -29.36 9.40 -8.90
CA CYS A 566 -30.25 10.23 -8.10
C CYS A 566 -30.56 9.57 -6.75
N THR A 567 -30.64 10.38 -5.70
CA THR A 567 -31.23 9.98 -4.42
C THR A 567 -32.62 10.62 -4.23
N PHE A 568 -33.38 10.12 -3.27
CA PHE A 568 -34.73 10.62 -2.96
C PHE A 568 -34.75 11.16 -1.54
N ASP A 569 -34.97 12.47 -1.40
CA ASP A 569 -35.03 13.17 -0.13
C ASP A 569 -36.19 14.16 -0.12
N ASN A 570 -36.85 14.31 1.03
CA ASN A 570 -37.97 15.25 1.25
C ASN A 570 -39.06 15.23 0.14
N GLY A 571 -39.33 14.05 -0.42
CA GLY A 571 -40.32 13.85 -1.48
C GLY A 571 -39.87 14.23 -2.90
N GLN A 572 -38.58 14.56 -3.09
CA GLN A 572 -38.02 14.99 -4.38
C GLN A 572 -36.80 14.16 -4.77
N TRP A 573 -36.61 14.00 -6.09
CA TRP A 573 -35.39 13.41 -6.65
C TRP A 573 -34.28 14.45 -6.75
N ILE A 574 -33.13 14.14 -6.16
CA ILE A 574 -31.93 14.98 -6.15
C ILE A 574 -30.86 14.31 -7.01
N PHE A 575 -30.33 15.08 -7.97
CA PHE A 575 -29.18 14.66 -8.79
C PHE A 575 -27.92 14.59 -7.92
N MET A 576 -27.21 13.47 -7.98
CA MET A 576 -25.90 13.29 -7.35
C MET A 576 -24.78 13.50 -8.38
N ARG A 577 -24.74 12.68 -9.44
CA ARG A 577 -23.68 12.70 -10.47
C ARG A 577 -24.09 12.06 -11.79
N GLU A 578 -23.28 12.24 -12.82
CA GLU A 578 -23.35 11.48 -14.08
C GLU A 578 -22.76 10.07 -13.90
N ARG A 579 -23.32 9.08 -14.59
CA ARG A 579 -22.84 7.68 -14.62
C ARG A 579 -22.27 7.33 -15.99
N THR A 580 -21.07 7.84 -16.26
CA THR A 580 -20.30 7.52 -17.49
C THR A 580 -19.86 6.05 -17.54
N ASP A 581 -19.79 5.38 -16.39
CA ASP A 581 -19.48 3.95 -16.24
C ASP A 581 -20.63 3.02 -16.66
N LYS A 582 -21.84 3.54 -16.89
CA LYS A 582 -23.04 2.75 -17.18
C LYS A 582 -23.55 2.98 -18.59
N SER A 583 -23.81 1.87 -19.28
CA SER A 583 -24.48 1.85 -20.59
C SER A 583 -26.02 1.85 -20.48
N LEU A 584 -26.57 1.42 -19.33
CA LEU A 584 -28.00 1.24 -19.09
C LEU A 584 -28.41 1.70 -17.67
N PRO A 585 -29.60 2.31 -17.50
CA PRO A 585 -30.17 2.61 -16.19
C PRO A 585 -30.58 1.33 -15.44
N ASN A 586 -30.97 1.44 -14.18
CA ASN A 586 -31.37 0.28 -13.38
C ASN A 586 -32.63 -0.42 -13.93
N SER A 587 -32.76 -1.73 -13.65
CA SER A 587 -33.99 -2.47 -13.92
C SER A 587 -35.13 -1.97 -13.03
N LEU A 588 -36.38 -2.03 -13.51
CA LEU A 588 -37.57 -1.63 -12.74
C LEU A 588 -37.64 -2.35 -11.37
N LYS A 589 -37.33 -3.65 -11.32
CA LYS A 589 -37.33 -4.44 -10.07
C LYS A 589 -36.27 -3.97 -9.07
N THR A 590 -35.13 -3.49 -9.57
CA THR A 590 -34.05 -2.91 -8.74
C THR A 590 -34.47 -1.54 -8.23
N ALA A 591 -34.94 -0.67 -9.14
CA ALA A 591 -35.36 0.69 -8.80
C ALA A 591 -36.53 0.69 -7.79
N GLN A 592 -37.53 -0.17 -7.95
CA GLN A 592 -38.60 -0.34 -6.98
C GLN A 592 -38.09 -0.82 -5.60
N ALA A 593 -37.13 -1.74 -5.56
CA ALA A 593 -36.56 -2.23 -4.30
C ALA A 593 -35.77 -1.14 -3.55
N VAL A 594 -35.03 -0.29 -4.28
CA VAL A 594 -34.31 0.84 -3.68
C VAL A 594 -35.26 1.97 -3.30
N TYR A 595 -36.27 2.29 -4.12
CA TYR A 595 -37.29 3.28 -3.77
C TYR A 595 -38.04 2.87 -2.49
N ASN A 596 -38.40 1.59 -2.35
CA ASN A 596 -39.00 1.07 -1.12
C ASN A 596 -38.08 1.23 0.11
N SER A 597 -36.76 1.21 -0.07
CA SER A 597 -35.77 1.45 1.01
C SER A 597 -35.60 2.93 1.37
N MET A 598 -35.86 3.84 0.42
CA MET A 598 -35.84 5.28 0.64
C MET A 598 -37.09 5.73 1.42
N ILE A 599 -38.27 5.18 1.09
CA ILE A 599 -39.54 5.54 1.76
C ILE A 599 -39.75 4.81 3.10
N ASN A 600 -39.14 3.64 3.30
CA ASN A 600 -39.15 2.90 4.57
C ASN A 600 -37.71 2.69 5.08
N PRO A 601 -37.02 3.77 5.49
CA PRO A 601 -35.61 3.68 5.89
C PRO A 601 -35.45 2.86 7.18
N ILE A 602 -34.56 1.88 7.15
CA ILE A 602 -34.05 1.23 8.37
C ILE A 602 -32.76 1.97 8.75
N ASP A 603 -32.84 2.88 9.72
CA ASP A 603 -31.67 3.61 10.19
C ASP A 603 -30.74 2.73 11.07
N LYS A 604 -29.58 3.30 11.41
CA LYS A 604 -28.57 2.68 12.28
C LYS A 604 -29.13 2.30 13.66
N SER A 605 -29.98 3.15 14.25
CA SER A 605 -30.54 2.97 15.59
C SER A 605 -31.54 1.81 15.60
N MET A 606 -32.43 1.74 14.60
CA MET A 606 -33.38 0.64 14.41
C MET A 606 -32.66 -0.70 14.23
N LEU A 607 -31.57 -0.73 13.46
CA LEU A 607 -30.76 -1.94 13.26
C LEU A 607 -30.07 -2.39 14.56
N ILE A 608 -29.52 -1.44 15.33
CA ILE A 608 -28.91 -1.72 16.64
C ILE A 608 -29.95 -2.22 17.64
N GLU A 609 -31.13 -1.59 17.72
CA GLU A 609 -32.22 -2.02 18.61
C GLU A 609 -32.73 -3.43 18.23
N PHE A 610 -32.87 -3.71 16.93
CA PHE A 610 -33.25 -5.05 16.46
C PHE A 610 -32.25 -6.10 16.91
N VAL A 611 -30.95 -5.87 16.71
CA VAL A 611 -29.90 -6.80 17.16
C VAL A 611 -29.86 -6.90 18.68
N ALA A 612 -30.04 -5.80 19.43
CA ALA A 612 -30.16 -5.82 20.89
C ALA A 612 -31.33 -6.69 21.37
N ARG A 613 -32.51 -6.55 20.75
CA ARG A 613 -33.74 -7.26 21.14
C ARG A 613 -33.74 -8.75 20.77
N TYR A 614 -33.09 -9.13 19.66
CA TYR A 614 -33.20 -10.46 19.08
C TYR A 614 -31.89 -11.27 19.05
N GLY A 615 -30.73 -10.63 18.87
CA GLY A 615 -29.42 -11.30 18.81
C GLY A 615 -29.00 -11.91 20.16
N TYR A 616 -29.13 -11.14 21.24
CA TYR A 616 -28.61 -11.50 22.56
C TYR A 616 -29.36 -12.66 23.25
N LYS A 617 -30.56 -13.06 22.76
CA LYS A 617 -31.42 -14.02 23.46
C LYS A 617 -30.97 -15.48 23.42
N LYS A 618 -30.01 -15.88 22.56
CA LYS A 618 -29.61 -17.29 22.44
C LYS A 618 -28.46 -17.72 23.37
N ARG A 619 -27.68 -16.79 23.93
CA ARG A 619 -26.59 -17.14 24.86
C ARG A 619 -27.11 -17.74 26.19
N LEU A 620 -28.37 -17.47 26.53
CA LEU A 620 -29.08 -18.10 27.66
C LEU A 620 -29.59 -19.53 27.37
N SER A 621 -29.79 -19.92 26.10
CA SER A 621 -30.30 -21.26 25.74
C SER A 621 -29.25 -22.22 25.19
N GLN A 622 -28.02 -21.77 24.97
CA GLN A 622 -26.89 -22.62 24.56
C GLN A 622 -25.96 -23.02 25.73
N ASN A 623 -26.20 -22.53 26.95
CA ASN A 623 -25.49 -22.96 28.16
C ASN A 623 -26.04 -24.27 28.76
N GLU A 624 -27.12 -24.83 28.22
CA GLU A 624 -27.49 -26.22 28.52
C GLU A 624 -26.53 -27.16 27.78
N LEU A 625 -25.57 -27.70 28.54
CA LEU A 625 -24.59 -28.68 28.10
C LEU A 625 -25.27 -29.81 27.31
N PRO A 626 -24.87 -30.10 26.05
CA PRO A 626 -25.41 -31.24 25.34
C PRO A 626 -25.09 -32.53 26.10
N ALA A 627 -26.14 -33.29 26.43
CA ALA A 627 -26.02 -34.51 27.22
C ALA A 627 -24.97 -35.47 26.63
N LYS A 628 -24.12 -36.03 27.51
CA LYS A 628 -23.02 -36.94 27.13
C LYS A 628 -23.54 -38.08 26.26
N ARG A 629 -23.14 -38.10 24.98
CA ARG A 629 -23.38 -39.29 24.13
C ARG A 629 -22.50 -40.46 24.60
N PRO A 630 -22.95 -41.73 24.46
CA PRO A 630 -22.27 -42.86 25.06
C PRO A 630 -20.91 -43.14 24.40
N ARG A 631 -19.98 -43.70 25.17
CA ARG A 631 -18.79 -44.34 24.60
C ARG A 631 -19.22 -45.61 23.87
N LEU A 632 -18.91 -45.70 22.58
CA LEU A 632 -18.91 -46.98 21.86
C LEU A 632 -17.60 -47.71 22.15
N GLN A 633 -17.72 -49.03 22.33
CA GLN A 633 -16.61 -49.99 22.42
C GLN A 633 -16.10 -50.34 21.03
#